data_AF-A0A8G2C5Y2-F1
#
_entry.id   AF-A0A8G2C5Y2-F1
#
_cell.length_a   1.000
_cell.length_b   1.000
_cell.length_c   1.000
_cell.angle_alpha   90.00
_cell.angle_beta   90.00
_cell.angle_gamma   90.00
#
_symmetry.space_group_name_H-M   'P 1'
#
loop_
_entity.id
_entity.type
_entity.pdbx_description
1 polymer ?
#
loop_
_entity_poly.entity_id
_entity_poly.type
_entity_poly.pdbx_seq_one_letter_code
_entity_poly.pdbx_strand_id
1 'polypeptide(L)'
;MHFRPVRNLSLALLIFLTAFDAGAFATESDGQITITRRGLQVSKPASAQYYTGTVRIEQSFTASPPARLVGEQFTFEPGERSAWHSSPMGQALLITSGKMIVQEENGPMEEAFSGDVVIFPPKVKGWFGASPDTAASVLVMAEAVDGGTATWFEHVSDSQYQSSSSDKKSMNLTISRAGSLPSGKADPAHFTGIARTDYLFTPKDGSQAYGAVVTFEPCSRTDWHSHPMGQTLIVTAGRGYVQRLGGPLHELRQGDIAWTPADVVHWHGAAPDTAMAHIALSERVEGKSVAWGAKVTDEEYGAVKPNEVPLKLQKIALIAAFTASGDMDRLKTVLVEGLEAGLTVNQVKEVLIHTYVYAGFPRALNGINAFIGVMDEREKQGIKDVHGPEAGKIATDKSRYEYGHDVLAKLRNPSFVPGPAGSLKRPASRPGYETFTPTIEVFLKEHLFADIFMRDVLDYQCREIATVGVLSNLPGTNAQLRSHIGLALVQGFTEQQMKHLFAVLGTYLGKEREDNALSVLQQVTEERKK
;
A
#
# COMPACT_ATOMS: atom_id res chain seq x y z
N MET A 1 1.87 -76.29 14.03
CA MET A 1 1.55 -74.85 14.20
C MET A 1 1.92 -74.14 12.90
N HIS A 2 0.91 -73.65 12.18
CA HIS A 2 1.02 -73.06 10.85
C HIS A 2 1.12 -71.52 10.92
N PHE A 3 1.89 -70.96 10.00
CA PHE A 3 1.92 -69.55 9.63
C PHE A 3 0.56 -69.05 9.08
N ARG A 4 0.17 -67.81 9.40
CA ARG A 4 -0.30 -66.75 8.47
C ARG A 4 -0.63 -65.41 9.20
N PRO A 5 -0.67 -64.27 8.48
CA PRO A 5 -0.29 -62.94 8.96
C PRO A 5 -1.48 -62.00 9.25
N VAL A 6 -1.22 -60.87 9.92
CA VAL A 6 -2.13 -59.71 9.96
C VAL A 6 -1.52 -58.53 9.22
N ARG A 7 -2.41 -57.86 8.48
CA ARG A 7 -2.23 -56.90 7.39
C ARG A 7 -1.53 -55.60 7.78
N ASN A 8 -0.82 -55.07 6.78
CA ASN A 8 -0.45 -53.66 6.60
C ASN A 8 -1.62 -52.70 6.93
N LEU A 9 -1.41 -51.77 7.86
CA LEU A 9 -1.98 -50.43 7.76
C LEU A 9 -0.86 -49.50 7.29
N SER A 10 -0.93 -49.10 6.03
CA SER A 10 -0.14 -48.00 5.51
C SER A 10 -0.69 -46.70 6.09
N LEU A 11 -0.02 -46.20 7.14
CA LEU A 11 -0.26 -44.86 7.68
C LEU A 11 0.38 -43.84 6.73
N ALA A 12 -0.32 -43.49 5.65
CA ALA A 12 0.04 -42.35 4.82
C ALA A 12 -0.57 -41.09 5.46
N LEU A 13 0.08 -40.60 6.52
CA LEU A 13 -0.08 -39.25 7.02
C LEU A 13 0.55 -38.31 5.98
N LEU A 14 -0.20 -37.93 4.94
CA LEU A 14 0.25 -36.90 4.00
C LEU A 14 -0.03 -35.52 4.60
N ILE A 15 0.94 -35.05 5.37
CA ILE A 15 1.14 -33.63 5.68
C ILE A 15 1.57 -32.97 4.37
N PHE A 16 0.75 -32.05 3.85
CA PHE A 16 1.24 -31.04 2.94
C PHE A 16 0.75 -29.69 3.42
N LEU A 17 1.61 -29.03 4.20
CA LEU A 17 1.86 -27.62 3.96
C LEU A 17 2.11 -27.49 2.46
N THR A 18 1.26 -26.77 1.75
CA THR A 18 1.82 -25.92 0.72
C THR A 18 2.85 -25.07 1.47
N ALA A 19 4.13 -25.23 1.12
CA ALA A 19 5.12 -24.25 1.50
C ALA A 19 4.56 -22.92 1.00
N PHE A 20 4.02 -22.13 1.91
CA PHE A 20 3.95 -20.70 1.72
C PHE A 20 5.41 -20.31 1.54
N ASP A 21 5.81 -20.15 0.29
CA ASP A 21 6.88 -19.23 0.00
C ASP A 21 6.35 -17.91 0.55
N ALA A 22 6.80 -17.54 1.74
CA ALA A 22 6.70 -16.19 2.26
C ALA A 22 7.59 -15.32 1.37
N GLY A 23 7.20 -15.21 0.09
CA GLY A 23 7.72 -14.22 -0.81
C GLY A 23 7.42 -12.91 -0.13
N ALA A 24 8.49 -12.24 0.32
CA ALA A 24 8.45 -10.89 0.84
C ALA A 24 7.97 -9.96 -0.28
N PHE A 25 6.66 -9.93 -0.50
CA PHE A 25 6.02 -8.84 -1.21
C PHE A 25 6.14 -7.62 -0.32
N ALA A 26 6.29 -6.42 -0.90
CA ALA A 26 6.50 -5.18 -0.15
C ALA A 26 5.23 -4.81 0.64
N THR A 27 5.04 -5.51 1.74
CA THR A 27 3.97 -5.27 2.69
C THR A 27 4.43 -4.12 3.56
N GLU A 28 3.73 -3.00 3.48
CA GLU A 28 3.97 -1.92 4.43
C GLU A 28 3.45 -2.39 5.79
N SER A 29 4.30 -2.33 6.81
CA SER A 29 3.87 -2.66 8.16
C SER A 29 4.45 -1.67 9.15
N ASP A 30 3.65 -1.30 10.14
CA ASP A 30 4.06 -0.50 11.29
C ASP A 30 4.33 -1.33 12.55
N GLY A 31 4.54 -2.65 12.35
CA GLY A 31 4.72 -3.65 13.40
C GLY A 31 3.42 -4.32 13.86
N GLN A 32 2.25 -3.83 13.46
CA GLN A 32 0.96 -4.47 13.75
C GLN A 32 0.03 -4.46 12.54
N ILE A 33 -0.28 -3.27 11.99
CA ILE A 33 -1.04 -3.17 10.76
C ILE A 33 -0.14 -3.57 9.59
N THR A 34 -0.73 -4.27 8.64
CA THR A 34 -0.05 -4.84 7.49
C THR A 34 -0.83 -4.50 6.23
N ILE A 35 -0.22 -3.80 5.27
CA ILE A 35 -0.86 -3.35 4.03
C ILE A 35 -0.19 -4.01 2.84
N THR A 36 -0.96 -4.82 2.13
CA THR A 36 -0.58 -5.38 0.84
C THR A 36 -1.07 -4.45 -0.26
N ARG A 37 -0.16 -3.76 -0.94
CA ARG A 37 -0.52 -2.82 -2.01
C ARG A 37 -1.01 -3.54 -3.25
N ARG A 38 -1.96 -2.92 -3.96
CA ARG A 38 -2.45 -3.42 -5.26
C ARG A 38 -1.28 -3.66 -6.22
N GLY A 39 -1.29 -4.81 -6.90
CA GLY A 39 -0.32 -5.15 -7.94
C GLY A 39 1.04 -5.65 -7.46
N LEU A 40 1.26 -5.71 -6.13
CA LEU A 40 2.47 -6.35 -5.59
C LEU A 40 2.36 -7.87 -5.55
N GLN A 41 1.15 -8.42 -5.44
CA GLN A 41 0.95 -9.85 -5.57
C GLN A 41 0.94 -10.23 -7.05
N VAL A 42 1.87 -11.11 -7.43
CA VAL A 42 1.96 -11.61 -8.79
C VAL A 42 0.83 -12.62 -9.01
N SER A 43 -0.01 -12.33 -10.00
CA SER A 43 -1.08 -13.21 -10.44
C SER A 43 -0.52 -14.59 -10.81
N LYS A 44 -1.07 -15.66 -10.22
CA LYS A 44 -0.57 -17.03 -10.34
C LYS A 44 -1.67 -17.99 -10.83
N PRO A 45 -1.34 -19.06 -11.56
CA PRO A 45 -2.33 -20.07 -11.93
C PRO A 45 -2.85 -20.80 -10.68
N ALA A 46 -4.15 -21.09 -10.65
CA ALA A 46 -4.75 -21.98 -9.68
C ALA A 46 -4.34 -23.45 -9.95
N SER A 47 -4.43 -24.30 -8.94
CA SER A 47 -4.00 -25.71 -9.07
C SER A 47 -4.87 -26.45 -10.08
N ALA A 48 -4.25 -27.03 -11.12
CA ALA A 48 -4.95 -27.88 -12.09
C ALA A 48 -5.58 -29.14 -11.47
N GLN A 49 -5.22 -29.49 -10.23
CA GLN A 49 -5.88 -30.55 -9.46
C GLN A 49 -7.31 -30.18 -9.01
N TYR A 50 -7.59 -28.89 -8.85
CA TYR A 50 -8.83 -28.39 -8.25
C TYR A 50 -9.61 -27.47 -9.19
N TYR A 51 -9.06 -27.14 -10.35
CA TYR A 51 -9.67 -26.22 -11.30
C TYR A 51 -9.51 -26.76 -12.71
N THR A 52 -10.59 -26.68 -13.49
CA THR A 52 -10.59 -26.97 -14.92
C THR A 52 -10.38 -25.66 -15.68
N GLY A 53 -9.28 -25.60 -16.45
CA GLY A 53 -8.91 -24.43 -17.26
C GLY A 53 -7.67 -23.69 -16.74
N THR A 54 -7.53 -22.44 -17.15
CA THR A 54 -6.45 -21.48 -16.85
C THR A 54 -6.82 -20.47 -15.76
N VAL A 55 -7.60 -20.91 -14.76
CA VAL A 55 -8.04 -20.08 -13.63
C VAL A 55 -6.85 -19.41 -12.95
N ARG A 56 -6.96 -18.10 -12.68
CA ARG A 56 -5.90 -17.29 -12.07
C ARG A 56 -6.30 -16.81 -10.68
N ILE A 57 -5.34 -16.79 -9.75
CA ILE A 57 -5.45 -16.14 -8.45
C ILE A 57 -4.75 -14.79 -8.57
N GLU A 58 -5.54 -13.72 -8.52
CA GLU A 58 -5.06 -12.34 -8.67
C GLU A 58 -4.57 -11.75 -7.36
N GLN A 59 -5.27 -12.07 -6.26
CA GLN A 59 -4.98 -11.54 -4.95
C GLN A 59 -5.37 -12.57 -3.88
N SER A 60 -4.64 -12.60 -2.77
CA SER A 60 -4.88 -13.49 -1.64
C SER A 60 -4.59 -12.78 -0.33
N PHE A 61 -5.36 -13.11 0.71
CA PHE A 61 -5.07 -12.71 2.07
C PHE A 61 -5.35 -13.85 3.03
N THR A 62 -4.59 -13.89 4.12
CA THR A 62 -4.74 -14.85 5.20
C THR A 62 -4.64 -14.07 6.49
N ALA A 63 -5.73 -14.04 7.24
CA ALA A 63 -5.74 -13.42 8.55
C ALA A 63 -4.87 -14.23 9.52
N SER A 64 -4.08 -13.54 10.36
CA SER A 64 -3.24 -14.22 11.35
C SER A 64 -4.07 -14.68 12.55
N PRO A 65 -3.71 -15.79 13.22
CA PRO A 65 -4.39 -16.25 14.44
C PRO A 65 -4.59 -15.11 15.47
N PRO A 66 -5.72 -15.07 16.19
CA PRO A 66 -6.73 -16.13 16.30
C PRO A 66 -7.70 -16.20 15.13
N ALA A 67 -7.67 -15.22 14.22
CA ALA A 67 -8.50 -15.18 13.02
C ALA A 67 -8.31 -16.44 12.17
N ARG A 68 -9.39 -16.86 11.50
CA ARG A 68 -9.40 -17.99 10.57
C ARG A 68 -9.73 -17.59 9.15
N LEU A 69 -10.13 -16.34 8.93
CA LEU A 69 -10.58 -15.90 7.62
C LEU A 69 -9.45 -15.91 6.58
N VAL A 70 -9.72 -16.55 5.46
CA VAL A 70 -8.88 -16.58 4.27
C VAL A 70 -9.71 -16.12 3.09
N GLY A 71 -9.10 -15.39 2.16
CA GLY A 71 -9.75 -15.06 0.91
C GLY A 71 -8.80 -15.00 -0.28
N GLU A 72 -9.34 -15.35 -1.44
CA GLU A 72 -8.64 -15.34 -2.71
C GLU A 72 -9.56 -14.76 -3.79
N GLN A 73 -9.01 -13.85 -4.60
CA GLN A 73 -9.68 -13.32 -5.77
C GLN A 73 -9.25 -14.12 -6.99
N PHE A 74 -10.22 -14.74 -7.64
CA PHE A 74 -10.02 -15.55 -8.84
C PHE A 74 -10.53 -14.84 -10.09
N THR A 75 -9.89 -15.14 -11.22
CA THR A 75 -10.40 -14.86 -12.56
C THR A 75 -10.52 -16.18 -13.33
N PHE A 76 -11.67 -16.37 -13.96
CA PHE A 76 -12.05 -17.52 -14.78
C PHE A 76 -12.31 -17.06 -16.21
N GLU A 77 -11.68 -17.69 -17.19
CA GLU A 77 -12.09 -17.57 -18.59
C GLU A 77 -13.42 -18.31 -18.84
N PRO A 78 -14.13 -18.05 -19.95
CA PRO A 78 -15.41 -18.70 -20.23
C PRO A 78 -15.31 -20.24 -20.17
N GLY A 79 -16.21 -20.86 -19.41
CA GLY A 79 -16.26 -22.32 -19.24
C GLY A 79 -15.35 -22.91 -18.17
N GLU A 80 -14.49 -22.10 -17.55
CA GLU A 80 -13.61 -22.54 -16.48
C GLU A 80 -14.34 -22.65 -15.15
N ARG A 81 -13.92 -23.61 -14.31
CA ARG A 81 -14.62 -23.90 -13.04
C ARG A 81 -13.73 -24.60 -12.03
N SER A 82 -14.13 -24.47 -10.77
CA SER A 82 -13.60 -25.29 -9.68
C SER A 82 -14.09 -26.74 -9.80
N ALA A 83 -13.33 -27.66 -9.20
CA ALA A 83 -13.78 -29.00 -8.87
C ALA A 83 -14.85 -28.92 -7.76
N TRP A 84 -15.59 -30.01 -7.59
CA TRP A 84 -16.51 -30.12 -6.47
C TRP A 84 -15.73 -30.01 -5.16
N HIS A 85 -16.22 -29.23 -4.22
CA HIS A 85 -15.62 -29.08 -2.89
C HIS A 85 -16.66 -28.73 -1.84
N SER A 86 -16.29 -28.86 -0.58
CA SER A 86 -17.09 -28.39 0.55
C SER A 86 -16.18 -27.67 1.55
N SER A 87 -16.70 -26.63 2.18
CA SER A 87 -15.93 -25.84 3.16
C SER A 87 -16.40 -26.16 4.57
N PRO A 88 -15.49 -26.41 5.54
CA PRO A 88 -15.85 -26.93 6.85
C PRO A 88 -16.78 -25.98 7.61
N MET A 89 -16.58 -24.66 7.46
CA MET A 89 -17.40 -23.58 8.04
C MET A 89 -18.23 -22.82 7.00
N GLY A 90 -18.35 -23.36 5.78
CA GLY A 90 -19.00 -22.70 4.66
C GLY A 90 -18.08 -21.75 3.91
N GLN A 91 -18.60 -21.16 2.84
CA GLN A 91 -17.88 -20.18 2.02
C GLN A 91 -18.82 -19.12 1.45
N ALA A 92 -18.30 -17.92 1.31
CA ALA A 92 -18.94 -16.78 0.68
C ALA A 92 -18.22 -16.40 -0.61
N LEU A 93 -18.97 -16.20 -1.68
CA LEU A 93 -18.48 -15.77 -2.98
C LEU A 93 -19.07 -14.39 -3.27
N LEU A 94 -18.23 -13.37 -3.38
CA LEU A 94 -18.63 -12.07 -3.92
C LEU A 94 -18.24 -12.02 -5.39
N ILE A 95 -19.22 -12.00 -6.28
CA ILE A 95 -18.97 -11.92 -7.73
C ILE A 95 -18.50 -10.49 -8.04
N THR A 96 -17.26 -10.33 -8.48
CA THR A 96 -16.67 -9.00 -8.70
C THR A 96 -16.81 -8.53 -10.16
N SER A 97 -17.00 -9.46 -11.10
CA SER A 97 -17.27 -9.15 -12.51
C SER A 97 -17.85 -10.36 -13.25
N GLY A 98 -18.52 -10.10 -14.36
CA GLY A 98 -18.99 -11.13 -15.28
C GLY A 98 -20.21 -11.92 -14.78
N LYS A 99 -20.34 -13.14 -15.31
CA LYS A 99 -21.44 -14.07 -15.05
C LYS A 99 -20.85 -15.42 -14.63
N MET A 100 -21.29 -15.91 -13.49
CA MET A 100 -20.86 -17.19 -12.93
C MET A 100 -22.01 -18.18 -12.85
N ILE A 101 -21.65 -19.46 -12.91
CA ILE A 101 -22.52 -20.59 -12.61
C ILE A 101 -22.08 -21.16 -11.27
N VAL A 102 -23.05 -21.38 -10.38
CA VAL A 102 -22.85 -22.02 -9.08
C VAL A 102 -23.81 -23.19 -8.94
N GLN A 103 -23.40 -24.24 -8.25
CA GLN A 103 -24.25 -25.41 -8.02
C GLN A 103 -23.85 -26.12 -6.74
N GLU A 104 -24.85 -26.49 -5.94
CA GLU A 104 -24.71 -27.47 -4.85
C GLU A 104 -25.00 -28.89 -5.35
N GLU A 105 -24.49 -29.90 -4.67
CA GLU A 105 -24.67 -31.30 -5.06
C GLU A 105 -26.16 -31.66 -5.12
N ASN A 106 -26.59 -32.25 -6.24
CA ASN A 106 -27.99 -32.58 -6.58
C ASN A 106 -28.94 -31.37 -6.77
N GLY A 107 -28.46 -30.15 -6.61
CA GLY A 107 -29.19 -28.91 -6.86
C GLY A 107 -29.17 -28.46 -8.34
N PRO A 108 -29.95 -27.42 -8.68
CA PRO A 108 -29.89 -26.79 -9.99
C PRO A 108 -28.55 -26.06 -10.19
N MET A 109 -28.16 -25.83 -11.44
CA MET A 109 -27.19 -24.79 -11.77
C MET A 109 -27.89 -23.44 -11.70
N GLU A 110 -27.29 -22.50 -10.97
CA GLU A 110 -27.81 -21.15 -10.80
C GLU A 110 -26.81 -20.11 -11.29
N GLU A 111 -27.33 -19.02 -11.86
CA GLU A 111 -26.51 -17.91 -12.34
C GLU A 111 -26.32 -16.87 -11.24
N ALA A 112 -25.09 -16.39 -11.09
CA ALA A 112 -24.71 -15.28 -10.22
C ALA A 112 -23.99 -14.20 -11.03
N PHE A 113 -24.30 -12.94 -10.78
CA PHE A 113 -23.82 -11.78 -11.53
C PHE A 113 -22.97 -10.87 -10.66
N SER A 114 -22.20 -9.98 -11.29
CA SER A 114 -21.43 -8.94 -10.59
C SER A 114 -22.24 -8.24 -9.49
N GLY A 115 -21.69 -8.24 -8.26
CA GLY A 115 -22.30 -7.70 -7.05
C GLY A 115 -23.17 -8.69 -6.26
N ASP A 116 -23.49 -9.86 -6.82
CA ASP A 116 -24.19 -10.91 -6.08
C ASP A 116 -23.26 -11.53 -5.02
N VAL A 117 -23.86 -11.96 -3.91
CA VAL A 117 -23.19 -12.75 -2.88
C VAL A 117 -23.81 -14.13 -2.83
N VAL A 118 -22.99 -15.15 -3.05
CA VAL A 118 -23.39 -16.57 -2.97
C VAL A 118 -22.83 -17.17 -1.69
N ILE A 119 -23.68 -17.79 -0.87
CA ILE A 119 -23.28 -18.50 0.35
C ILE A 119 -23.52 -19.99 0.19
N PHE A 120 -22.45 -20.77 0.32
CA PHE A 120 -22.51 -22.20 0.55
C PHE A 120 -22.41 -22.44 2.06
N PRO A 121 -23.42 -23.04 2.70
CA PRO A 121 -23.35 -23.38 4.13
C PRO A 121 -22.26 -24.42 4.43
N PRO A 122 -21.89 -24.59 5.73
CA PRO A 122 -20.92 -25.59 6.15
C PRO A 122 -21.16 -26.97 5.59
N LYS A 123 -20.10 -27.58 5.04
CA LYS A 123 -20.08 -28.96 4.52
C LYS A 123 -21.03 -29.22 3.35
N VAL A 124 -21.65 -28.20 2.77
CA VAL A 124 -22.41 -28.34 1.52
C VAL A 124 -21.40 -28.50 0.38
N LYS A 125 -21.47 -29.62 -0.32
CA LYS A 125 -20.66 -29.88 -1.51
C LYS A 125 -21.20 -29.07 -2.68
N GLY A 126 -20.33 -28.34 -3.35
CA GLY A 126 -20.68 -27.49 -4.48
C GLY A 126 -19.50 -27.15 -5.37
N TRP A 127 -19.79 -26.46 -6.46
CA TRP A 127 -18.77 -25.88 -7.34
C TRP A 127 -19.24 -24.52 -7.87
N PHE A 128 -18.28 -23.76 -8.39
CA PHE A 128 -18.52 -22.50 -9.06
C PHE A 128 -17.55 -22.31 -10.24
N GLY A 129 -17.97 -21.54 -11.25
CA GLY A 129 -17.16 -21.23 -12.43
C GLY A 129 -17.74 -20.10 -13.26
N ALA A 130 -17.02 -19.64 -14.27
CA ALA A 130 -17.52 -18.70 -15.25
C ALA A 130 -18.60 -19.36 -16.13
N SER A 131 -19.51 -18.57 -16.70
CA SER A 131 -20.44 -19.07 -17.70
C SER A 131 -19.72 -19.47 -19.00
N PRO A 132 -20.34 -20.25 -19.90
CA PRO A 132 -19.69 -20.70 -21.14
C PRO A 132 -19.30 -19.57 -22.10
N ASP A 133 -19.90 -18.39 -21.94
CA ASP A 133 -19.88 -17.27 -22.87
C ASP A 133 -19.18 -16.02 -22.33
N THR A 134 -18.88 -15.95 -21.03
CA THR A 134 -18.35 -14.74 -20.41
C THR A 134 -17.34 -15.07 -19.31
N ALA A 135 -16.17 -14.43 -19.34
CA ALA A 135 -15.20 -14.50 -18.26
C ALA A 135 -15.77 -13.86 -16.99
N ALA A 136 -15.34 -14.32 -15.82
CA ALA A 136 -15.83 -13.82 -14.55
C ALA A 136 -14.73 -13.78 -13.50
N SER A 137 -14.85 -12.84 -12.56
CA SER A 137 -13.99 -12.78 -11.37
C SER A 137 -14.82 -12.85 -10.10
N VAL A 138 -14.26 -13.50 -9.07
CA VAL A 138 -14.91 -13.72 -7.78
C VAL A 138 -13.91 -13.58 -6.64
N LEU A 139 -14.34 -12.93 -5.56
CA LEU A 139 -13.66 -13.00 -4.28
C LEU A 139 -14.29 -14.13 -3.44
N VAL A 140 -13.52 -15.18 -3.19
CA VAL A 140 -13.92 -16.32 -2.36
C VAL A 140 -13.39 -16.11 -0.96
N MET A 141 -14.25 -16.26 0.05
CA MET A 141 -13.93 -16.07 1.46
C MET A 141 -14.43 -17.26 2.27
N ALA A 142 -13.57 -17.80 3.14
CA ALA A 142 -13.90 -18.92 4.00
C ALA A 142 -13.07 -18.90 5.29
N GLU A 143 -13.58 -19.53 6.34
CA GLU A 143 -12.82 -19.75 7.58
C GLU A 143 -12.02 -21.06 7.48
N ALA A 144 -10.73 -20.99 7.73
CA ALA A 144 -9.84 -22.15 7.74
C ALA A 144 -9.98 -22.95 9.03
N VAL A 145 -10.17 -24.27 8.92
CA VAL A 145 -10.17 -25.22 10.03
C VAL A 145 -9.06 -26.23 9.79
N ASP A 146 -8.23 -26.48 10.82
CA ASP A 146 -7.07 -27.40 10.74
C ASP A 146 -6.12 -27.11 9.56
N GLY A 147 -5.98 -25.83 9.21
CA GLY A 147 -5.08 -25.36 8.15
C GLY A 147 -5.66 -25.40 6.72
N GLY A 148 -6.95 -25.72 6.55
CA GLY A 148 -7.59 -25.77 5.23
C GLY A 148 -8.97 -25.11 5.19
N THR A 149 -9.34 -24.59 4.01
CA THR A 149 -10.66 -23.96 3.75
C THR A 149 -11.62 -24.86 3.01
N ALA A 150 -11.15 -25.95 2.40
CA ALA A 150 -11.97 -26.82 1.55
C ALA A 150 -11.51 -28.29 1.59
N THR A 151 -12.48 -29.20 1.57
CA THR A 151 -12.30 -30.60 1.18
C THR A 151 -12.67 -30.73 -0.29
N TRP A 152 -11.68 -31.07 -1.12
CA TRP A 152 -11.81 -31.19 -2.57
C TRP A 152 -12.22 -32.61 -3.00
N PHE A 153 -13.02 -32.69 -4.05
CA PHE A 153 -13.52 -33.93 -4.64
C PHE A 153 -13.16 -33.99 -6.13
N GLU A 154 -13.96 -34.72 -6.92
CA GLU A 154 -13.80 -34.84 -8.36
C GLU A 154 -14.01 -33.52 -9.12
N HIS A 155 -13.39 -33.42 -10.30
CA HIS A 155 -13.70 -32.35 -11.24
C HIS A 155 -15.15 -32.44 -11.73
N VAL A 156 -15.74 -31.28 -12.02
CA VAL A 156 -17.01 -31.18 -12.74
C VAL A 156 -16.77 -31.57 -14.20
N SER A 157 -17.37 -32.69 -14.63
CA SER A 157 -17.22 -33.17 -16.02
C SER A 157 -17.83 -32.18 -17.02
N ASP A 158 -17.38 -32.19 -18.27
CA ASP A 158 -17.98 -31.36 -19.32
C ASP A 158 -19.47 -31.66 -19.51
N SER A 159 -19.88 -32.93 -19.34
CA SER A 159 -21.28 -33.32 -19.40
C SER A 159 -22.11 -32.77 -18.24
N GLN A 160 -21.55 -32.70 -17.01
CA GLN A 160 -22.21 -32.06 -15.88
C GLN A 160 -22.34 -30.55 -16.12
N TYR A 161 -21.26 -29.92 -16.58
CA TYR A 161 -21.22 -28.48 -16.85
C TYR A 161 -22.16 -28.05 -17.97
N GLN A 162 -22.34 -28.87 -19.00
CA GLN A 162 -23.24 -28.59 -20.13
C GLN A 162 -24.71 -28.98 -19.87
N SER A 163 -25.03 -29.55 -18.71
CA SER A 163 -26.41 -29.99 -18.43
C SER A 163 -27.37 -28.79 -18.33
N SER A 164 -28.59 -28.95 -18.86
CA SER A 164 -29.56 -27.85 -18.97
C SER A 164 -30.20 -27.50 -17.62
N SER A 165 -30.68 -26.25 -17.50
CA SER A 165 -31.42 -25.75 -16.34
C SER A 165 -32.55 -26.70 -15.90
N SER A 166 -32.62 -26.96 -14.60
CA SER A 166 -33.72 -27.72 -14.00
C SER A 166 -34.64 -26.78 -13.21
N ASP A 167 -35.94 -27.04 -13.17
CA ASP A 167 -36.91 -26.30 -12.32
C ASP A 167 -36.73 -26.54 -10.81
N LYS A 168 -35.70 -27.29 -10.41
CA LYS A 168 -35.34 -27.47 -9.00
C LYS A 168 -34.88 -26.13 -8.41
N LYS A 169 -35.11 -25.96 -7.11
CA LYS A 169 -34.49 -24.88 -6.33
C LYS A 169 -33.35 -25.44 -5.51
N SER A 170 -32.31 -24.64 -5.31
CA SER A 170 -31.29 -24.95 -4.32
C SER A 170 -31.93 -25.06 -2.93
N MET A 171 -31.50 -26.07 -2.19
CA MET A 171 -31.97 -26.38 -0.85
C MET A 171 -31.16 -25.67 0.22
N ASN A 172 -29.83 -25.51 0.02
CA ASN A 172 -28.94 -24.93 1.03
C ASN A 172 -28.22 -23.67 0.54
N LEU A 173 -27.78 -23.65 -0.72
CA LEU A 173 -27.18 -22.47 -1.35
C LEU A 173 -28.12 -21.27 -1.30
N THR A 174 -27.59 -20.08 -0.99
CA THR A 174 -28.34 -18.82 -1.11
C THR A 174 -27.60 -17.82 -1.97
N ILE A 175 -28.34 -17.14 -2.86
CA ILE A 175 -27.83 -16.04 -3.67
C ILE A 175 -28.55 -14.74 -3.24
N SER A 176 -27.80 -13.81 -2.67
CA SER A 176 -28.27 -12.44 -2.42
C SER A 176 -27.95 -11.59 -3.63
N ARG A 177 -28.99 -11.09 -4.31
CA ARG A 177 -28.81 -10.31 -5.54
C ARG A 177 -28.24 -8.93 -5.24
N ALA A 178 -27.38 -8.42 -6.12
CA ALA A 178 -26.86 -7.06 -6.04
C ALA A 178 -28.01 -6.04 -5.87
N GLY A 179 -27.93 -5.19 -4.84
CA GLY A 179 -28.96 -4.18 -4.55
C GLY A 179 -30.27 -4.71 -3.96
N SER A 180 -30.38 -6.01 -3.65
CA SER A 180 -31.57 -6.58 -3.00
C SER A 180 -31.63 -6.34 -1.48
N LEU A 181 -30.48 -6.12 -0.85
CA LEU A 181 -30.39 -5.77 0.56
C LEU A 181 -30.45 -4.25 0.75
N PRO A 182 -31.21 -3.74 1.73
CA PRO A 182 -31.30 -2.31 1.97
C PRO A 182 -29.98 -1.77 2.50
N SER A 183 -29.53 -0.65 1.94
CA SER A 183 -28.40 0.11 2.48
C SER A 183 -28.76 0.74 3.82
N GLY A 184 -27.84 0.66 4.79
CA GLY A 184 -27.95 1.33 6.08
C GLY A 184 -27.09 2.59 6.13
N LYS A 185 -27.56 3.66 6.78
CA LYS A 185 -26.66 4.73 7.23
C LYS A 185 -25.77 4.17 8.34
N ALA A 186 -24.50 4.53 8.33
CA ALA A 186 -23.60 4.20 9.44
C ALA A 186 -24.11 4.87 10.73
N ASP A 187 -23.94 4.19 11.86
CA ASP A 187 -24.40 4.68 13.15
C ASP A 187 -23.59 5.93 13.57
N PRO A 188 -24.19 7.12 13.68
CA PRO A 188 -23.46 8.32 14.08
C PRO A 188 -22.84 8.20 15.48
N ALA A 189 -23.28 7.25 16.32
CA ALA A 189 -22.63 6.96 17.60
C ALA A 189 -21.20 6.44 17.42
N HIS A 190 -20.85 5.86 16.27
CA HIS A 190 -19.58 5.17 16.01
C HIS A 190 -18.82 5.68 14.78
N PHE A 191 -19.36 6.72 14.12
CA PHE A 191 -18.78 7.35 12.94
C PHE A 191 -18.78 8.87 13.06
N THR A 192 -17.79 9.50 12.43
CA THR A 192 -17.78 10.96 12.16
C THR A 192 -17.97 11.15 10.65
N GLY A 193 -18.80 12.11 10.26
CA GLY A 193 -19.13 12.36 8.85
C GLY A 193 -20.26 11.48 8.30
N ILE A 194 -20.33 11.35 6.98
CA ILE A 194 -21.36 10.58 6.27
C ILE A 194 -20.76 9.26 5.80
N ALA A 195 -21.31 8.15 6.29
CA ALA A 195 -20.97 6.83 5.82
C ALA A 195 -22.21 5.96 5.62
N ARG A 196 -22.09 4.97 4.74
CA ARG A 196 -23.11 3.99 4.39
C ARG A 196 -22.54 2.58 4.54
N THR A 197 -23.34 1.66 5.06
CA THR A 197 -22.98 0.25 5.20
C THR A 197 -23.95 -0.61 4.40
N ASP A 198 -23.40 -1.46 3.54
CA ASP A 198 -24.12 -2.44 2.72
C ASP A 198 -23.65 -3.84 3.13
N TYR A 199 -24.49 -4.61 3.80
CA TYR A 199 -24.11 -5.96 4.25
C TYR A 199 -23.93 -6.90 3.05
N LEU A 200 -22.83 -7.66 3.05
CA LEU A 200 -22.60 -8.72 2.08
C LEU A 200 -23.11 -10.06 2.63
N PHE A 201 -22.69 -10.39 3.85
CA PHE A 201 -23.12 -11.58 4.57
C PHE A 201 -22.95 -11.40 6.08
N THR A 202 -23.73 -12.16 6.84
CA THR A 202 -23.71 -12.14 8.31
C THR A 202 -23.51 -13.56 8.85
N PRO A 203 -22.97 -13.71 10.08
CA PRO A 203 -22.76 -15.01 10.71
C PRO A 203 -24.02 -15.87 10.68
N LYS A 204 -23.90 -17.08 10.13
CA LYS A 204 -25.00 -18.05 10.01
C LYS A 204 -24.45 -19.47 10.09
N ASP A 205 -25.25 -20.40 10.58
CA ASP A 205 -25.00 -21.85 10.54
C ASP A 205 -23.66 -22.29 11.17
N GLY A 206 -23.16 -21.52 12.16
CA GLY A 206 -21.92 -21.82 12.90
C GLY A 206 -20.71 -20.99 12.46
N SER A 207 -20.74 -20.39 11.27
CA SER A 207 -19.74 -19.39 10.84
C SER A 207 -19.78 -18.18 11.75
N GLN A 208 -18.60 -17.62 12.05
CA GLN A 208 -18.46 -16.36 12.78
C GLN A 208 -18.14 -15.19 11.86
N ALA A 209 -17.88 -15.45 10.58
CA ALA A 209 -17.48 -14.46 9.60
C ALA A 209 -18.62 -13.47 9.27
N TYR A 210 -18.22 -12.22 9.13
CA TYR A 210 -19.06 -11.09 8.81
C TYR A 210 -18.39 -10.28 7.68
N GLY A 211 -19.19 -9.82 6.72
CA GLY A 211 -18.70 -9.01 5.62
C GLY A 211 -19.69 -7.89 5.25
N ALA A 212 -19.17 -6.68 5.04
CA ALA A 212 -19.94 -5.56 4.54
C ALA A 212 -19.08 -4.62 3.69
N VAL A 213 -19.71 -3.92 2.75
CA VAL A 213 -19.11 -2.76 2.10
C VAL A 213 -19.42 -1.53 2.95
N VAL A 214 -18.40 -0.73 3.25
CA VAL A 214 -18.57 0.56 3.91
C VAL A 214 -18.07 1.65 2.98
N THR A 215 -18.95 2.62 2.68
CA THR A 215 -18.65 3.78 1.84
C THR A 215 -18.62 5.03 2.72
N PHE A 216 -17.53 5.79 2.64
CA PHE A 216 -17.26 7.02 3.37
C PHE A 216 -17.23 8.20 2.40
N GLU A 217 -18.00 9.25 2.67
CA GLU A 217 -17.79 10.57 2.04
C GLU A 217 -16.46 11.18 2.53
N PRO A 218 -15.88 12.15 1.81
CA PRO A 218 -14.66 12.84 2.27
C PRO A 218 -14.76 13.29 3.72
N CYS A 219 -13.65 13.19 4.46
CA CYS A 219 -13.58 13.47 5.91
C CYS A 219 -14.29 12.47 6.84
N SER A 220 -15.00 11.47 6.32
CA SER A 220 -15.77 10.53 7.13
C SER A 220 -14.92 9.35 7.59
N ARG A 221 -15.12 8.90 8.83
CA ARG A 221 -14.27 7.89 9.49
C ARG A 221 -15.01 7.17 10.61
N THR A 222 -14.53 5.98 10.94
CA THR A 222 -14.94 5.28 12.17
C THR A 222 -14.35 5.95 13.41
N ASP A 223 -14.98 5.69 14.55
CA ASP A 223 -14.36 5.90 15.87
C ASP A 223 -13.20 4.92 16.06
N TRP A 224 -12.35 5.19 17.05
CA TRP A 224 -11.37 4.20 17.50
C TRP A 224 -12.10 2.92 17.90
N HIS A 225 -11.63 1.76 17.45
CA HIS A 225 -12.24 0.48 17.78
C HIS A 225 -11.25 -0.68 17.62
N SER A 226 -11.59 -1.84 18.17
CA SER A 226 -10.85 -3.08 17.96
C SER A 226 -11.80 -4.24 17.65
N HIS A 227 -11.25 -5.31 17.06
CA HIS A 227 -11.99 -6.55 16.79
C HIS A 227 -11.27 -7.72 17.50
N PRO A 228 -11.99 -8.61 18.19
CA PRO A 228 -11.38 -9.70 18.97
C PRO A 228 -10.69 -10.75 18.10
N MET A 229 -11.02 -10.79 16.79
CA MET A 229 -10.37 -11.65 15.80
C MET A 229 -9.63 -10.86 14.74
N GLY A 230 -9.45 -9.55 14.91
CA GLY A 230 -8.87 -8.67 13.89
C GLY A 230 -9.83 -8.36 12.74
N GLN A 231 -9.34 -7.61 11.75
CA GLN A 231 -10.11 -7.16 10.60
C GLN A 231 -9.27 -7.07 9.34
N THR A 232 -9.84 -7.56 8.24
CA THR A 232 -9.32 -7.33 6.88
C THR A 232 -10.16 -6.26 6.19
N LEU A 233 -9.50 -5.26 5.62
CA LEU A 233 -10.12 -4.25 4.76
C LEU A 233 -9.61 -4.43 3.33
N ILE A 234 -10.52 -4.47 2.35
CA ILE A 234 -10.18 -4.52 0.91
C ILE A 234 -10.74 -3.28 0.26
N VAL A 235 -9.89 -2.35 -0.17
CA VAL A 235 -10.36 -1.07 -0.73
C VAL A 235 -10.91 -1.29 -2.13
N THR A 236 -12.18 -0.96 -2.35
CA THR A 236 -12.87 -1.16 -3.63
C THR A 236 -12.95 0.11 -4.46
N ALA A 237 -12.87 1.30 -3.84
CA ALA A 237 -12.84 2.58 -4.54
C ALA A 237 -12.18 3.69 -3.71
N GLY A 238 -11.59 4.67 -4.40
CA GLY A 238 -11.17 5.93 -3.80
C GLY A 238 -9.88 5.86 -3.00
N ARG A 239 -9.75 6.80 -2.06
CA ARG A 239 -8.56 7.00 -1.21
C ARG A 239 -8.97 7.26 0.23
N GLY A 240 -8.35 6.54 1.15
CA GLY A 240 -8.66 6.63 2.57
C GLY A 240 -7.44 6.45 3.45
N TYR A 241 -7.71 6.27 4.73
CA TYR A 241 -6.69 6.02 5.74
C TYR A 241 -7.06 4.87 6.66
N VAL A 242 -6.03 4.26 7.24
CA VAL A 242 -6.11 3.43 8.44
C VAL A 242 -4.99 3.81 9.40
N GLN A 243 -5.28 3.79 10.69
CA GLN A 243 -4.28 4.06 11.72
C GLN A 243 -4.62 3.28 12.99
N ARG A 244 -3.60 2.67 13.60
CA ARG A 244 -3.69 2.13 14.96
C ARG A 244 -3.37 3.20 15.99
N LEU A 245 -3.87 3.01 17.21
CA LEU A 245 -3.61 3.91 18.32
C LEU A 245 -2.10 4.04 18.58
N GLY A 246 -1.61 5.29 18.58
CA GLY A 246 -0.18 5.60 18.73
C GLY A 246 0.72 5.16 17.56
N GLY A 247 0.15 4.67 16.46
CA GLY A 247 0.87 4.30 15.24
C GLY A 247 0.86 5.39 14.17
N PRO A 248 1.65 5.22 13.10
CA PRO A 248 1.59 6.10 11.94
C PRO A 248 0.25 5.99 11.21
N LEU A 249 -0.12 7.05 10.51
CA LEU A 249 -1.26 7.06 9.61
C LEU A 249 -0.86 6.44 8.26
N HIS A 250 -1.61 5.46 7.79
CA HIS A 250 -1.37 4.83 6.49
C HIS A 250 -2.43 5.25 5.48
N GLU A 251 -1.99 5.70 4.30
CA GLU A 251 -2.88 5.90 3.15
C GLU A 251 -3.28 4.56 2.52
N LEU A 252 -4.55 4.42 2.18
CA LEU A 252 -5.16 3.28 1.51
C LEU A 252 -5.71 3.71 0.13
N ARG A 253 -5.47 2.90 -0.89
CA ARG A 253 -5.98 3.11 -2.26
C ARG A 253 -6.70 1.88 -2.78
N GLN A 254 -7.52 2.06 -3.81
CA GLN A 254 -8.22 0.96 -4.48
C GLN A 254 -7.31 -0.24 -4.79
N GLY A 255 -7.73 -1.42 -4.34
CA GLY A 255 -7.05 -2.71 -4.46
C GLY A 255 -6.07 -3.03 -3.33
N ASP A 256 -5.81 -2.09 -2.43
CA ASP A 256 -5.03 -2.38 -1.22
C ASP A 256 -5.81 -3.29 -0.27
N ILE A 257 -5.10 -4.20 0.39
CA ILE A 257 -5.63 -5.01 1.49
C ILE A 257 -4.89 -4.61 2.77
N ALA A 258 -5.64 -4.14 3.77
CA ALA A 258 -5.11 -3.87 5.09
C ALA A 258 -5.57 -4.95 6.07
N TRP A 259 -4.63 -5.51 6.83
CA TRP A 259 -4.88 -6.42 7.94
C TRP A 259 -4.54 -5.73 9.26
N THR A 260 -5.51 -5.73 10.17
CA THR A 260 -5.34 -5.28 11.55
C THR A 260 -5.52 -6.48 12.49
N PRO A 261 -4.49 -6.87 13.27
CA PRO A 261 -4.56 -8.01 14.17
C PRO A 261 -5.62 -7.88 15.27
N ALA A 262 -5.90 -9.00 15.94
CA ALA A 262 -6.82 -9.04 17.08
C ALA A 262 -6.48 -8.01 18.15
N ASP A 263 -7.53 -7.38 18.68
CA ASP A 263 -7.50 -6.40 19.78
C ASP A 263 -6.68 -5.12 19.52
N VAL A 264 -6.11 -4.93 18.32
CA VAL A 264 -5.43 -3.69 17.94
C VAL A 264 -6.47 -2.59 17.75
N VAL A 265 -6.39 -1.55 18.60
CA VAL A 265 -7.24 -0.37 18.50
C VAL A 265 -6.84 0.46 17.28
N HIS A 266 -7.78 0.73 16.39
CA HIS A 266 -7.54 1.45 15.13
C HIS A 266 -8.79 2.22 14.69
N TRP A 267 -8.62 3.09 13.70
CA TRP A 267 -9.71 3.69 12.93
C TRP A 267 -9.39 3.61 11.44
N HIS A 268 -10.41 3.79 10.62
CA HIS A 268 -10.27 3.90 9.17
C HIS A 268 -11.36 4.81 8.58
N GLY A 269 -11.07 5.44 7.44
CA GLY A 269 -11.99 6.39 6.83
C GLY A 269 -11.55 6.90 5.47
N ALA A 270 -12.35 7.78 4.88
CA ALA A 270 -12.00 8.49 3.65
C ALA A 270 -10.91 9.54 3.90
N ALA A 271 -10.21 9.92 2.83
CA ALA A 271 -9.29 11.06 2.84
C ALA A 271 -10.08 12.40 2.84
N PRO A 272 -9.42 13.56 3.03
CA PRO A 272 -10.13 14.83 3.24
C PRO A 272 -10.89 15.33 2.01
N ASP A 273 -10.45 14.93 0.81
CA ASP A 273 -10.91 15.42 -0.48
C ASP A 273 -11.54 14.35 -1.38
N THR A 274 -11.52 13.09 -0.94
CA THR A 274 -11.89 11.94 -1.78
C THR A 274 -12.68 10.93 -0.96
N ALA A 275 -13.81 10.49 -1.50
CA ALA A 275 -14.59 9.39 -0.92
C ALA A 275 -13.78 8.09 -1.00
N MET A 276 -14.14 7.12 -0.15
CA MET A 276 -13.53 5.80 -0.14
C MET A 276 -14.57 4.74 0.15
N ALA A 277 -14.46 3.59 -0.52
CA ALA A 277 -15.23 2.41 -0.18
C ALA A 277 -14.29 1.21 0.02
N HIS A 278 -14.60 0.38 1.01
CA HIS A 278 -13.91 -0.89 1.24
C HIS A 278 -14.88 -2.00 1.62
N ILE A 279 -14.43 -3.24 1.46
CA ILE A 279 -15.04 -4.41 2.09
C ILE A 279 -14.36 -4.61 3.44
N ALA A 280 -15.14 -4.63 4.51
CA ALA A 280 -14.69 -4.94 5.87
C ALA A 280 -15.08 -6.36 6.23
N LEU A 281 -14.09 -7.17 6.62
CA LEU A 281 -14.24 -8.57 6.98
C LEU A 281 -13.72 -8.80 8.41
N SER A 282 -14.52 -9.46 9.24
CA SER A 282 -14.17 -9.78 10.64
C SER A 282 -14.92 -11.01 11.12
N GLU A 283 -14.50 -11.58 12.25
CA GLU A 283 -15.17 -12.71 12.91
C GLU A 283 -15.71 -12.30 14.28
N ARG A 284 -16.83 -12.90 14.70
CA ARG A 284 -17.43 -12.67 16.02
C ARG A 284 -16.88 -13.60 17.10
N VAL A 285 -16.73 -13.06 18.31
CA VAL A 285 -16.51 -13.82 19.55
C VAL A 285 -17.65 -13.49 20.50
N GLU A 286 -18.36 -14.51 21.00
CA GLU A 286 -19.52 -14.36 21.89
C GLU A 286 -20.58 -13.38 21.34
N GLY A 287 -20.81 -13.42 20.03
CA GLY A 287 -21.78 -12.57 19.34
C GLY A 287 -21.33 -11.12 19.09
N LYS A 288 -20.13 -10.72 19.52
CA LYS A 288 -19.56 -9.38 19.29
C LYS A 288 -18.43 -9.45 18.26
N SER A 289 -18.45 -8.54 17.28
CA SER A 289 -17.35 -8.36 16.32
C SER A 289 -16.48 -7.15 16.65
N VAL A 290 -16.99 -6.15 17.36
CA VAL A 290 -16.31 -4.87 17.54
C VAL A 290 -16.43 -4.37 18.98
N ALA A 291 -15.34 -3.83 19.50
CA ALA A 291 -15.31 -3.04 20.72
C ALA A 291 -15.04 -1.57 20.35
N TRP A 292 -16.06 -0.73 20.48
CA TRP A 292 -15.98 0.70 20.16
C TRP A 292 -15.30 1.49 21.29
N GLY A 293 -14.47 2.45 20.89
CA GLY A 293 -13.78 3.42 21.74
C GLY A 293 -14.26 4.84 21.49
N ALA A 294 -13.38 5.82 21.73
CA ALA A 294 -13.68 7.23 21.57
C ALA A 294 -13.73 7.66 20.09
N LYS A 295 -14.43 8.76 19.83
CA LYS A 295 -14.38 9.49 18.54
C LYS A 295 -12.93 9.82 18.19
N VAL A 296 -12.56 9.63 16.93
CA VAL A 296 -11.29 10.14 16.39
C VAL A 296 -11.41 11.66 16.25
N THR A 297 -10.59 12.41 16.99
CA THR A 297 -10.63 13.88 16.92
C THR A 297 -10.17 14.40 15.56
N ASP A 298 -10.42 15.67 15.25
CA ASP A 298 -9.92 16.26 14.00
C ASP A 298 -8.40 16.37 13.98
N GLU A 299 -7.74 16.48 15.15
CA GLU A 299 -6.28 16.43 15.28
C GLU A 299 -5.73 15.04 14.99
N GLU A 300 -6.38 13.98 15.51
CA GLU A 300 -6.01 12.59 15.26
C GLU A 300 -6.26 12.19 13.79
N TYR A 301 -7.40 12.61 13.23
CA TYR A 301 -7.72 12.46 11.82
C TYR A 301 -6.78 13.28 10.92
N GLY A 302 -6.40 14.48 11.39
CA GLY A 302 -5.58 15.49 10.73
C GLY A 302 -4.08 15.27 10.85
N ALA A 303 -3.59 14.07 11.21
CA ALA A 303 -2.18 13.70 11.02
C ALA A 303 -1.74 13.72 9.54
N VAL A 304 -2.67 13.97 8.59
CA VAL A 304 -2.38 14.61 7.30
C VAL A 304 -3.02 15.99 7.29
N LYS A 305 -2.20 17.02 7.49
CA LYS A 305 -2.56 18.38 7.14
C LYS A 305 -2.19 18.57 5.67
N PRO A 306 -3.13 18.52 4.71
CA PRO A 306 -2.81 18.46 3.27
C PRO A 306 -2.03 19.69 2.78
N ASN A 307 -2.11 20.76 3.55
CA ASN A 307 -1.44 22.04 3.32
C ASN A 307 -0.08 22.16 4.02
N GLU A 308 0.32 21.18 4.83
CA GLU A 308 1.62 21.13 5.49
C GLU A 308 2.49 20.06 4.86
N VAL A 309 3.80 20.31 4.85
CA VAL A 309 4.80 19.30 4.50
C VAL A 309 4.90 18.29 5.65
N PRO A 310 4.87 16.97 5.40
CA PRO A 310 5.05 15.96 6.43
C PRO A 310 6.31 16.17 7.30
N LEU A 311 6.22 15.86 8.59
CA LEU A 311 7.28 16.17 9.57
C LEU A 311 8.65 15.61 9.15
N LYS A 312 8.71 14.37 8.64
CA LYS A 312 9.97 13.78 8.12
C LYS A 312 10.62 14.63 7.03
N LEU A 313 9.83 15.14 6.09
CA LEU A 313 10.32 15.99 5.00
C LEU A 313 10.76 17.36 5.51
N GLN A 314 10.07 17.93 6.51
CA GLN A 314 10.54 19.14 7.19
C GLN A 314 11.93 18.94 7.82
N LYS A 315 12.15 17.80 8.51
CA LYS A 315 13.44 17.47 9.12
C LYS A 315 14.54 17.21 8.09
N ILE A 316 14.21 16.57 6.97
CA ILE A 316 15.14 16.44 5.83
C ILE A 316 15.63 17.82 5.35
N ALA A 317 14.71 18.78 5.14
CA ALA A 317 15.08 20.13 4.72
C ALA A 317 15.99 20.83 5.73
N LEU A 318 15.68 20.72 7.03
CA LEU A 318 16.46 21.33 8.11
C LEU A 318 17.86 20.71 8.26
N ILE A 319 17.97 19.38 8.22
CA ILE A 319 19.26 18.68 8.25
C ILE A 319 20.14 19.15 7.09
N ALA A 320 19.57 19.21 5.88
CA ALA A 320 20.29 19.68 4.69
C ALA A 320 20.69 21.17 4.81
N ALA A 321 19.77 22.03 5.28
CA ALA A 321 20.00 23.45 5.49
C ALA A 321 21.15 23.73 6.48
N PHE A 322 21.16 23.05 7.63
CA PHE A 322 22.19 23.26 8.66
C PHE A 322 23.52 22.58 8.31
N THR A 323 23.49 21.46 7.57
CA THR A 323 24.70 20.89 6.97
C THR A 323 25.34 21.90 6.02
N ALA A 324 24.53 22.56 5.18
CA ALA A 324 25.02 23.53 4.19
C ALA A 324 25.62 24.81 4.81
N SER A 325 24.97 25.38 5.84
CA SER A 325 25.54 26.54 6.55
C SER A 325 26.71 26.16 7.47
N GLY A 326 26.76 24.89 7.88
CA GLY A 326 27.71 24.36 8.83
C GLY A 326 27.46 24.79 10.27
N ASP A 327 26.20 25.06 10.62
CA ASP A 327 25.77 25.30 11.99
C ASP A 327 25.65 23.94 12.72
N MET A 328 26.76 23.52 13.34
CA MET A 328 26.88 22.17 13.90
C MET A 328 26.00 21.95 15.12
N ASP A 329 25.76 22.99 15.93
CA ASP A 329 24.95 22.85 17.14
C ASP A 329 23.50 22.58 16.78
N ARG A 330 22.94 23.38 15.86
CA ARG A 330 21.57 23.17 15.38
C ARG A 330 21.45 21.92 14.52
N LEU A 331 22.51 21.56 13.76
CA LEU A 331 22.54 20.32 13.00
C LEU A 331 22.35 19.10 13.92
N LYS A 332 23.09 19.01 15.03
CA LYS A 332 22.95 17.91 15.99
C LYS A 332 21.52 17.81 16.53
N THR A 333 20.91 18.94 16.88
CA THR A 333 19.51 18.97 17.34
C THR A 333 18.57 18.42 16.28
N VAL A 334 18.64 18.89 15.03
CA VAL A 334 17.70 18.44 14.00
C VAL A 334 17.98 17.02 13.50
N LEU A 335 19.20 16.50 13.69
CA LEU A 335 19.50 15.08 13.45
C LEU A 335 18.77 14.18 14.45
N VAL A 336 18.76 14.54 15.73
CA VAL A 336 17.97 13.85 16.77
C VAL A 336 16.49 13.93 16.47
N GLU A 337 15.98 15.14 16.23
CA GLU A 337 14.55 15.35 15.90
C GLU A 337 14.13 14.62 14.62
N GLY A 338 15.04 14.46 13.66
CA GLY A 338 14.82 13.69 12.43
C GLY A 338 14.60 12.21 12.70
N LEU A 339 15.45 11.60 13.54
CA LEU A 339 15.29 10.19 13.96
C LEU A 339 13.99 10.00 14.76
N GLU A 340 13.67 10.93 15.66
CA GLU A 340 12.44 10.89 16.46
C GLU A 340 11.17 11.10 15.61
N ALA A 341 11.26 11.89 14.54
CA ALA A 341 10.21 12.01 13.53
C ALA A 341 10.10 10.76 12.63
N GLY A 342 10.96 9.75 12.83
CA GLY A 342 10.93 8.46 12.18
C GLY A 342 11.74 8.36 10.88
N LEU A 343 12.70 9.26 10.64
CA LEU A 343 13.72 9.02 9.60
C LEU A 343 14.59 7.83 10.01
N THR A 344 14.93 6.99 9.05
CA THR A 344 15.90 5.92 9.31
C THR A 344 17.32 6.47 9.30
N VAL A 345 18.25 5.75 9.93
CA VAL A 345 19.67 6.11 9.92
C VAL A 345 20.19 6.24 8.49
N ASN A 346 19.80 5.33 7.59
CA ASN A 346 20.25 5.36 6.19
C ASN A 346 19.61 6.49 5.38
N GLN A 347 18.38 6.93 5.71
CA GLN A 347 17.80 8.13 5.11
C GLN A 347 18.59 9.39 5.52
N VAL A 348 18.97 9.52 6.79
CA VAL A 348 19.79 10.65 7.25
C VAL A 348 21.17 10.67 6.57
N LYS A 349 21.84 9.51 6.49
CA LYS A 349 23.10 9.37 5.75
C LYS A 349 22.96 9.86 4.30
N GLU A 350 21.87 9.52 3.63
CA GLU A 350 21.62 9.95 2.26
C GLU A 350 21.35 11.44 2.12
N VAL A 351 20.72 12.10 3.10
CA VAL A 351 20.59 13.57 3.08
C VAL A 351 21.97 14.23 3.14
N LEU A 352 22.87 13.69 3.97
CA LEU A 352 24.23 14.21 4.12
C LEU A 352 25.08 13.96 2.86
N ILE A 353 24.97 12.78 2.26
CA ILE A 353 25.57 12.46 0.94
C ILE A 353 24.97 13.37 -0.13
N HIS A 354 23.66 13.60 -0.14
CA HIS A 354 23.03 14.47 -1.12
C HIS A 354 23.52 15.93 -1.00
N THR A 355 23.84 16.38 0.21
CA THR A 355 24.21 17.79 0.46
C THR A 355 25.56 18.18 -0.17
N TYR A 356 26.53 17.27 -0.36
CA TYR A 356 27.85 17.68 -0.89
C TYR A 356 27.79 18.24 -2.32
N VAL A 357 26.84 17.79 -3.14
CA VAL A 357 26.74 18.29 -4.53
C VAL A 357 26.26 19.75 -4.59
N TYR A 358 25.66 20.25 -3.50
CA TYR A 358 25.16 21.62 -3.39
C TYR A 358 26.01 22.50 -2.47
N ALA A 359 26.58 21.94 -1.39
CA ALA A 359 27.33 22.68 -0.36
C ALA A 359 28.83 22.30 -0.27
N GLY A 360 29.28 21.33 -1.06
CA GLY A 360 30.66 20.86 -1.12
C GLY A 360 31.01 19.77 -0.10
N PHE A 361 32.08 19.02 -0.39
CA PHE A 361 32.60 17.94 0.46
C PHE A 361 32.87 18.36 1.92
N PRO A 362 33.52 19.51 2.22
CA PRO A 362 33.82 19.85 3.61
C PRO A 362 32.56 19.97 4.49
N ARG A 363 31.49 20.55 3.96
CA ARG A 363 30.22 20.71 4.69
C ARG A 363 29.55 19.36 4.95
N ALA A 364 29.48 18.50 3.93
CA ALA A 364 28.91 17.17 4.07
C ALA A 364 29.69 16.28 5.03
N LEU A 365 31.03 16.27 4.97
CA LEU A 365 31.86 15.50 5.89
C LEU A 365 31.70 15.95 7.34
N ASN A 366 31.59 17.26 7.58
CA ASN A 366 31.30 17.78 8.92
C ASN A 366 29.93 17.30 9.42
N GLY A 367 28.91 17.30 8.55
CA GLY A 367 27.59 16.78 8.90
C GLY A 367 27.58 15.28 9.19
N ILE A 368 28.35 14.48 8.43
CA ILE A 368 28.54 13.04 8.69
C ILE A 368 29.18 12.83 10.06
N ASN A 369 30.23 13.58 10.39
CA ASN A 369 30.88 13.47 11.71
C ASN A 369 29.96 13.91 12.85
N ALA A 370 29.13 14.94 12.64
CA ALA A 370 28.11 15.33 13.61
C ALA A 370 27.10 14.19 13.83
N PHE A 371 26.67 13.52 12.76
CA PHE A 371 25.73 12.41 12.86
C PHE A 371 26.34 11.17 13.52
N ILE A 372 27.61 10.85 13.27
CA ILE A 372 28.33 9.81 14.02
C ILE A 372 28.25 10.09 15.53
N GLY A 373 28.55 11.34 15.95
CA GLY A 373 28.46 11.73 17.36
C GLY A 373 27.04 11.57 17.95
N VAL A 374 26.00 11.94 17.19
CA VAL A 374 24.60 11.74 17.62
C VAL A 374 24.28 10.25 17.79
N MET A 375 24.71 9.39 16.86
CA MET A 375 24.49 7.95 16.97
C MET A 375 25.20 7.35 18.19
N ASP A 376 26.45 7.74 18.44
CA ASP A 376 27.22 7.29 19.60
C ASP A 376 26.57 7.70 20.93
N GLU A 377 26.03 8.93 21.00
CA GLU A 377 25.32 9.43 22.18
C GLU A 377 24.01 8.70 22.43
N ARG A 378 23.24 8.44 21.36
CA ARG A 378 21.96 7.70 21.45
C ARG A 378 22.16 6.25 21.83
N GLU A 379 23.20 5.59 21.30
CA GLU A 379 23.56 4.23 21.69
C GLU A 379 23.93 4.15 23.18
N LYS A 380 24.70 5.12 23.70
CA LYS A 380 25.03 5.20 25.14
C LYS A 380 23.80 5.40 26.01
N GLN A 381 22.74 6.03 25.49
CA GLN A 381 21.45 6.19 26.17
C GLN A 381 20.56 4.93 26.06
N GLY A 382 21.01 3.87 25.37
CA GLY A 382 20.25 2.66 25.15
C GLY A 382 19.16 2.79 24.07
N ILE A 383 19.17 3.86 23.29
CA ILE A 383 18.21 4.08 22.21
C ILE A 383 18.63 3.26 20.99
N LYS A 384 17.69 2.50 20.42
CA LYS A 384 17.90 1.70 19.20
C LYS A 384 17.16 2.33 18.03
N ASP A 385 17.90 3.01 17.16
CA ASP A 385 17.35 3.63 15.96
C ASP A 385 17.16 2.63 14.81
N VAL A 386 16.15 2.87 13.98
CA VAL A 386 15.85 2.04 12.81
C VAL A 386 16.84 2.38 11.69
N HIS A 387 17.62 1.41 11.24
CA HIS A 387 18.63 1.64 10.21
C HIS A 387 18.05 1.88 8.81
N GLY A 388 16.95 1.20 8.46
CA GLY A 388 16.36 1.26 7.13
C GLY A 388 17.17 0.50 6.07
N PRO A 389 16.70 0.49 4.81
CA PRO A 389 17.37 -0.21 3.72
C PRO A 389 18.68 0.47 3.30
N GLU A 390 19.59 -0.31 2.72
CA GLU A 390 20.74 0.19 1.97
C GLU A 390 20.33 0.50 0.51
N ALA A 391 21.11 1.32 -0.19
CA ALA A 391 20.84 1.61 -1.59
C ALA A 391 20.91 0.35 -2.47
N GLY A 392 19.88 0.15 -3.28
CA GLY A 392 19.79 -0.95 -4.22
C GLY A 392 20.89 -0.91 -5.29
N LYS A 393 21.21 -2.08 -5.85
CA LYS A 393 22.10 -2.17 -7.01
C LYS A 393 21.31 -1.82 -8.27
N ILE A 394 21.84 -0.91 -9.09
CA ILE A 394 21.27 -0.67 -10.42
C ILE A 394 21.78 -1.73 -11.39
N ALA A 395 20.86 -2.45 -12.02
CA ALA A 395 21.12 -3.21 -13.23
C ALA A 395 20.62 -2.39 -14.43
N THR A 396 21.55 -1.82 -15.22
CA THR A 396 21.22 -1.13 -16.48
C THR A 396 22.31 -1.40 -17.51
N ASP A 397 21.88 -1.55 -18.76
CA ASP A 397 22.74 -1.65 -19.95
C ASP A 397 23.07 -0.27 -20.56
N LYS A 398 22.48 0.81 -20.00
CA LYS A 398 22.71 2.18 -20.45
C LYS A 398 24.07 2.70 -20.03
N SER A 399 24.61 3.62 -20.82
CA SER A 399 25.72 4.43 -20.36
C SER A 399 25.30 5.27 -19.14
N ARG A 400 26.26 5.59 -18.26
CA ARG A 400 26.02 6.43 -17.08
C ARG A 400 25.39 7.77 -17.45
N TYR A 401 25.82 8.34 -18.58
CA TYR A 401 25.30 9.58 -19.10
C TYR A 401 23.81 9.47 -19.48
N GLU A 402 23.44 8.42 -20.21
CA GLU A 402 22.05 8.18 -20.61
C GLU A 402 21.16 7.89 -19.40
N TYR A 403 21.66 7.09 -18.47
CA TYR A 403 20.93 6.78 -17.25
C TYR A 403 20.68 8.04 -16.40
N GLY A 404 21.71 8.86 -16.17
CA GLY A 404 21.57 10.14 -15.49
C GLY A 404 20.70 11.14 -16.26
N HIS A 405 20.69 11.06 -17.59
CA HIS A 405 19.77 11.83 -18.40
C HIS A 405 18.32 11.46 -18.10
N ASP A 406 18.01 10.17 -18.05
CA ASP A 406 16.67 9.67 -17.78
C ASP A 406 16.21 9.97 -16.37
N VAL A 407 17.10 9.87 -15.37
CA VAL A 407 16.81 10.27 -13.99
C VAL A 407 16.41 11.75 -13.93
N LEU A 408 17.17 12.65 -14.58
CA LEU A 408 16.79 14.07 -14.64
C LEU A 408 15.47 14.29 -15.42
N ALA A 409 15.26 13.55 -16.51
CA ALA A 409 14.03 13.67 -17.29
C ALA A 409 12.81 13.21 -16.48
N LYS A 410 12.94 12.14 -15.70
CA LYS A 410 11.92 11.63 -14.77
C LYS A 410 11.62 12.61 -13.65
N LEU A 411 12.65 13.26 -13.10
CA LEU A 411 12.51 14.31 -12.09
C LEU A 411 11.76 15.56 -12.61
N ARG A 412 11.93 15.87 -13.90
CA ARG A 412 11.24 17.01 -14.56
C ARG A 412 9.84 16.65 -15.05
N ASN A 413 9.58 15.38 -15.24
CA ASN A 413 8.31 14.84 -15.71
C ASN A 413 8.13 13.43 -15.14
N PRO A 414 7.37 13.25 -14.05
CA PRO A 414 7.13 11.95 -13.44
C PRO A 414 6.54 10.90 -14.40
N SER A 415 5.88 11.35 -15.48
CA SER A 415 5.32 10.48 -16.53
C SER A 415 6.32 10.12 -17.63
N PHE A 416 7.57 10.61 -17.57
CA PHE A 416 8.61 10.29 -18.55
C PHE A 416 8.90 8.78 -18.60
N VAL A 417 9.04 8.25 -19.81
CA VAL A 417 9.40 6.85 -20.08
C VAL A 417 10.75 6.84 -20.82
N PRO A 418 11.80 6.22 -20.25
CA PRO A 418 13.09 6.08 -20.90
C PRO A 418 13.02 5.28 -22.20
N GLY A 419 13.79 5.68 -23.22
CA GLY A 419 14.02 4.87 -24.43
C GLY A 419 15.01 3.72 -24.19
N PRO A 420 15.30 2.85 -25.17
CA PRO A 420 16.33 1.81 -25.03
C PRO A 420 17.76 2.40 -24.95
N ALA A 421 18.75 1.59 -24.53
CA ALA A 421 20.15 2.01 -24.52
C ALA A 421 20.63 2.43 -25.92
N GLY A 422 21.41 3.52 -26.00
CA GLY A 422 21.89 4.11 -27.25
C GLY A 422 20.86 4.98 -27.98
N SER A 423 19.63 5.12 -27.48
CA SER A 423 18.58 5.91 -28.16
C SER A 423 18.61 7.39 -27.85
N LEU A 424 19.45 7.84 -26.90
CA LEU A 424 19.45 9.23 -26.46
C LEU A 424 19.95 10.17 -27.57
N LYS A 425 19.09 11.09 -28.01
CA LYS A 425 19.47 12.18 -28.91
C LYS A 425 19.71 13.45 -28.09
N ARG A 426 20.93 13.97 -28.15
CA ARG A 426 21.24 15.26 -27.50
C ARG A 426 20.47 16.39 -28.18
N PRO A 427 19.80 17.28 -27.42
CA PRO A 427 19.07 18.39 -28.00
C PRO A 427 20.02 19.37 -28.71
N ALA A 428 19.56 19.95 -29.82
CA ALA A 428 20.35 20.91 -30.61
C ALA A 428 20.59 22.23 -29.86
N SER A 429 19.62 22.65 -29.05
CA SER A 429 19.73 23.80 -28.14
C SER A 429 20.07 23.32 -26.73
N ARG A 430 21.13 23.88 -26.16
CA ARG A 430 21.64 23.57 -24.81
C ARG A 430 21.90 24.85 -24.03
N PRO A 431 21.75 24.86 -22.69
CA PRO A 431 22.12 25.98 -21.85
C PRO A 431 23.56 26.45 -22.10
N GLY A 432 23.80 27.76 -22.00
CA GLY A 432 25.10 28.36 -22.29
C GLY A 432 26.25 27.82 -21.43
N TYR A 433 26.00 27.43 -20.18
CA TYR A 433 27.03 26.81 -19.34
C TYR A 433 27.46 25.43 -19.86
N GLU A 434 26.54 24.66 -20.48
CA GLU A 434 26.84 23.35 -21.05
C GLU A 434 27.64 23.47 -22.35
N THR A 435 27.43 24.52 -23.11
CA THR A 435 28.20 24.74 -24.35
C THR A 435 29.56 25.38 -24.06
N PHE A 436 29.65 26.25 -23.05
CA PHE A 436 30.89 26.90 -22.64
C PHE A 436 31.82 25.96 -21.86
N THR A 437 31.27 25.10 -21.00
CA THR A 437 32.06 24.12 -20.24
C THR A 437 31.42 22.73 -20.34
N PRO A 438 31.58 22.01 -21.46
CA PRO A 438 30.87 20.75 -21.71
C PRO A 438 31.04 19.67 -20.64
N THR A 439 32.18 19.65 -19.94
CA THR A 439 32.44 18.69 -18.85
C THR A 439 31.46 18.84 -17.69
N ILE A 440 30.95 20.04 -17.40
CA ILE A 440 30.01 20.23 -16.28
C ILE A 440 28.69 19.49 -16.52
N GLU A 441 28.28 19.42 -17.78
CA GLU A 441 27.07 18.73 -18.20
C GLU A 441 27.22 17.22 -18.02
N VAL A 442 28.38 16.68 -18.36
CA VAL A 442 28.73 15.27 -18.10
C VAL A 442 28.71 14.97 -16.60
N PHE A 443 29.30 15.83 -15.76
CA PHE A 443 29.26 15.63 -14.30
C PHE A 443 27.84 15.73 -13.73
N LEU A 444 27.00 16.62 -14.24
CA LEU A 444 25.58 16.65 -13.85
C LEU A 444 24.91 15.31 -14.18
N LYS A 445 25.08 14.77 -15.39
CA LYS A 445 24.43 13.52 -15.76
C LYS A 445 25.05 12.31 -15.05
N GLU A 446 26.34 12.10 -15.24
CA GLU A 446 27.02 10.89 -14.81
C GLU A 446 27.27 10.83 -13.32
N HIS A 447 27.32 11.95 -12.62
CA HIS A 447 27.58 11.97 -11.18
C HIS A 447 26.35 12.36 -10.38
N LEU A 448 25.84 13.59 -10.57
CA LEU A 448 24.69 14.04 -9.80
C LEU A 448 23.47 13.14 -10.04
N PHE A 449 23.11 12.89 -11.29
CA PHE A 449 21.91 12.11 -11.59
C PHE A 449 22.12 10.59 -11.59
N ALA A 450 23.26 10.11 -12.08
CA ALA A 450 23.52 8.67 -12.19
C ALA A 450 24.20 8.02 -10.98
N ASP A 451 24.78 8.77 -10.03
CA ASP A 451 25.27 8.21 -8.75
C ASP A 451 24.46 8.66 -7.54
N ILE A 452 23.99 9.91 -7.49
CA ILE A 452 23.37 10.47 -6.28
C ILE A 452 21.85 10.36 -6.33
N PHE A 453 21.19 10.96 -7.33
CA PHE A 453 19.72 10.95 -7.41
C PHE A 453 19.11 9.57 -7.66
N MET A 454 19.88 8.65 -8.24
CA MET A 454 19.46 7.27 -8.47
C MET A 454 19.26 6.44 -7.20
N ARG A 455 19.90 6.80 -6.08
CA ARG A 455 19.92 5.99 -4.86
C ARG A 455 18.53 5.98 -4.25
N ASP A 456 17.93 4.81 -4.22
CA ASP A 456 16.51 4.55 -3.94
C ASP A 456 16.12 4.65 -2.46
N VAL A 457 17.10 4.89 -1.58
CA VAL A 457 16.86 5.17 -0.15
C VAL A 457 16.09 6.49 0.07
N LEU A 458 16.30 7.49 -0.80
CA LEU A 458 15.52 8.72 -0.85
C LEU A 458 14.85 8.85 -2.21
N ASP A 459 13.53 9.01 -2.20
CA ASP A 459 12.78 9.33 -3.40
C ASP A 459 13.02 10.77 -3.89
N TYR A 460 12.45 11.10 -5.03
CA TYR A 460 12.59 12.43 -5.62
C TYR A 460 11.99 13.54 -4.76
N GLN A 461 10.91 13.28 -4.02
CA GLN A 461 10.33 14.29 -3.13
C GLN A 461 11.30 14.64 -1.99
N CYS A 462 11.90 13.62 -1.37
CA CYS A 462 12.92 13.80 -0.34
C CYS A 462 14.12 14.58 -0.86
N ARG A 463 14.62 14.26 -2.06
CA ARG A 463 15.80 14.92 -2.66
C ARG A 463 15.52 16.38 -3.01
N GLU A 464 14.36 16.68 -3.58
CA GLU A 464 13.99 18.07 -3.88
C GLU A 464 13.83 18.90 -2.61
N ILE A 465 13.21 18.34 -1.56
CA ILE A 465 13.06 19.05 -0.28
C ILE A 465 14.40 19.26 0.43
N ALA A 466 15.31 18.28 0.39
CA ALA A 466 16.67 18.46 0.87
C ALA A 466 17.39 19.59 0.10
N THR A 467 17.28 19.58 -1.22
CA THR A 467 17.90 20.61 -2.09
C THR A 467 17.31 22.00 -1.81
N VAL A 468 15.99 22.12 -1.69
CA VAL A 468 15.31 23.36 -1.31
C VAL A 468 15.83 23.85 0.05
N GLY A 469 15.96 22.96 1.04
CA GLY A 469 16.54 23.29 2.35
C GLY A 469 17.95 23.88 2.25
N VAL A 470 18.85 23.25 1.48
CA VAL A 470 20.20 23.77 1.22
C VAL A 470 20.15 25.15 0.60
N LEU A 471 19.41 25.30 -0.50
CA LEU A 471 19.40 26.52 -1.31
C LEU A 471 18.66 27.68 -0.64
N SER A 472 17.74 27.40 0.29
CA SER A 472 17.10 28.41 1.13
C SER A 472 18.03 28.98 2.19
N ASN A 473 19.08 28.26 2.60
CA ASN A 473 20.00 28.71 3.65
C ASN A 473 21.35 29.24 3.12
N LEU A 474 21.70 28.93 1.87
CA LEU A 474 22.88 29.48 1.21
C LEU A 474 22.56 30.86 0.57
N PRO A 475 23.45 31.86 0.71
CA PRO A 475 23.30 33.12 -0.01
C PRO A 475 23.67 32.97 -1.50
N GLY A 476 23.05 33.78 -2.36
CA GLY A 476 23.42 33.86 -3.79
C GLY A 476 22.88 32.74 -4.68
N THR A 477 21.99 31.88 -4.17
CA THR A 477 21.48 30.68 -4.84
C THR A 477 20.05 30.80 -5.34
N ASN A 478 19.46 32.01 -5.38
CA ASN A 478 18.04 32.21 -5.72
C ASN A 478 17.66 31.65 -7.11
N ALA A 479 18.55 31.68 -8.09
CA ALA A 479 18.29 31.09 -9.41
C ALA A 479 18.10 29.57 -9.34
N GLN A 480 18.94 28.88 -8.56
CA GLN A 480 18.84 27.44 -8.33
C GLN A 480 17.65 27.12 -7.42
N LEU A 481 17.42 27.91 -6.36
CA LEU A 481 16.27 27.75 -5.47
C LEU A 481 14.96 27.83 -6.26
N ARG A 482 14.85 28.79 -7.19
CA ARG A 482 13.72 28.92 -8.10
C ARG A 482 13.50 27.67 -8.96
N SER A 483 14.56 27.13 -9.54
CA SER A 483 14.49 25.88 -10.32
C SER A 483 14.00 24.70 -9.47
N HIS A 484 14.53 24.53 -8.27
CA HIS A 484 14.20 23.42 -7.38
C HIS A 484 12.82 23.57 -6.70
N ILE A 485 12.35 24.79 -6.45
CA ILE A 485 10.93 25.02 -6.10
C ILE A 485 10.03 24.55 -7.25
N GLY A 486 10.38 24.87 -8.49
CA GLY A 486 9.65 24.37 -9.66
C GLY A 486 9.63 22.84 -9.71
N LEU A 487 10.77 22.19 -9.50
CA LEU A 487 10.84 20.72 -9.47
C LEU A 487 10.05 20.12 -8.30
N ALA A 488 10.10 20.70 -7.10
CA ALA A 488 9.28 20.27 -5.97
C ALA A 488 7.78 20.29 -6.32
N LEU A 489 7.31 21.35 -6.98
CA LEU A 489 5.92 21.42 -7.43
C LEU A 489 5.60 20.37 -8.52
N VAL A 490 6.55 20.03 -9.40
CA VAL A 490 6.39 18.93 -10.38
C VAL A 490 6.32 17.57 -9.67
N GLN A 491 7.09 17.42 -8.59
CA GLN A 491 7.12 16.23 -7.76
C GLN A 491 5.91 16.11 -6.81
N GLY A 492 4.91 17.00 -6.93
CA GLY A 492 3.61 16.87 -6.27
C GLY A 492 3.42 17.71 -5.01
N PHE A 493 4.38 18.56 -4.63
CA PHE A 493 4.15 19.54 -3.56
C PHE A 493 3.22 20.65 -4.03
N THR A 494 2.29 21.08 -3.17
CA THR A 494 1.43 22.23 -3.45
C THR A 494 2.12 23.56 -3.09
N GLU A 495 1.64 24.67 -3.65
CA GLU A 495 2.09 26.00 -3.23
C GLU A 495 1.94 26.20 -1.72
N GLN A 496 0.84 25.72 -1.13
CA GLN A 496 0.58 25.86 0.30
C GLN A 496 1.55 25.03 1.15
N GLN A 497 1.88 23.82 0.71
CA GLN A 497 2.91 23.00 1.36
C GLN A 497 4.29 23.69 1.29
N MET A 498 4.65 24.28 0.15
CA MET A 498 5.91 25.03 0.05
C MET A 498 5.93 26.26 0.96
N LYS A 499 4.82 27.01 1.06
CA LYS A 499 4.68 28.10 2.04
C LYS A 499 4.86 27.60 3.47
N HIS A 500 4.23 26.48 3.81
CA HIS A 500 4.39 25.87 5.12
C HIS A 500 5.85 25.46 5.39
N LEU A 501 6.53 24.83 4.43
CA LEU A 501 7.94 24.48 4.56
C LEU A 501 8.80 25.72 4.84
N PHE A 502 8.58 26.81 4.11
CA PHE A 502 9.35 28.04 4.31
C PHE A 502 9.06 28.72 5.65
N ALA A 503 7.81 28.68 6.12
CA ALA A 503 7.48 29.11 7.48
C ALA A 503 8.22 28.27 8.53
N VAL A 504 8.24 26.94 8.37
CA VAL A 504 9.00 26.03 9.24
C VAL A 504 10.49 26.39 9.19
N LEU A 505 11.11 26.46 8.01
CA LEU A 505 12.52 26.86 7.87
C LEU A 505 12.76 28.24 8.50
N GLY A 506 11.83 29.19 8.38
CA GLY A 506 11.89 30.52 8.98
C GLY A 506 12.01 30.50 10.50
N THR A 507 11.31 29.59 11.18
CA THR A 507 11.41 29.45 12.64
C THR A 507 12.82 29.07 13.11
N TYR A 508 13.59 28.37 12.27
CA TYR A 508 14.95 27.94 12.57
C TYR A 508 16.01 28.88 11.99
N LEU A 509 15.86 29.29 10.74
CA LEU A 509 16.86 30.04 9.96
C LEU A 509 16.68 31.56 10.07
N GLY A 510 15.55 32.02 10.61
CA GLY A 510 15.21 33.43 10.76
C GLY A 510 14.31 33.95 9.63
N LYS A 511 13.59 35.03 9.95
CA LYS A 511 12.55 35.62 9.10
C LYS A 511 13.05 36.10 7.72
N GLU A 512 14.29 36.59 7.65
CA GLU A 512 14.90 37.01 6.37
C GLU A 512 15.00 35.85 5.36
N ARG A 513 15.37 34.65 5.82
CA ARG A 513 15.47 33.46 4.96
C ARG A 513 14.09 32.99 4.49
N GLU A 514 13.11 33.03 5.38
CA GLU A 514 11.71 32.76 5.05
C GLU A 514 11.19 33.71 3.97
N ASP A 515 11.32 35.02 4.19
CA ASP A 515 10.79 36.04 3.29
C ASP A 515 11.45 35.97 1.90
N ASN A 516 12.77 35.70 1.85
CA ASN A 516 13.46 35.46 0.59
C ASN A 516 12.89 34.22 -0.14
N ALA A 517 12.75 33.09 0.57
CA ALA A 517 12.25 31.86 -0.04
C ALA A 517 10.79 31.99 -0.51
N LEU A 518 9.94 32.69 0.25
CA LEU A 518 8.56 33.01 -0.13
C LEU A 518 8.51 33.92 -1.36
N SER A 519 9.40 34.91 -1.46
CA SER A 519 9.51 35.77 -2.65
C SER A 519 9.88 34.96 -3.90
N VAL A 520 10.83 34.03 -3.78
CA VAL A 520 11.21 33.14 -4.89
C VAL A 520 10.05 32.20 -5.27
N LEU A 521 9.33 31.65 -4.30
CA LEU A 521 8.13 30.83 -4.55
C LEU A 521 7.08 31.60 -5.34
N GLN A 522 6.81 32.86 -4.94
CA GLN A 522 5.86 33.72 -5.64
C GLN A 522 6.23 33.91 -7.11
N GLN A 523 7.52 34.13 -7.42
CA GLN A 523 7.98 34.24 -8.81
C GLN A 523 7.69 32.96 -9.61
N VAL A 524 7.92 31.77 -9.02
CA VAL A 524 7.64 30.49 -9.69
C VAL A 524 6.15 30.31 -9.94
N THR A 525 5.30 30.64 -8.97
CA THR A 525 3.85 30.41 -9.10
C THR A 525 3.19 31.42 -10.04
N GLU A 526 3.67 32.66 -10.08
CA GLU A 526 3.21 33.66 -11.06
C GLU A 526 3.55 33.27 -12.51
N GLU A 527 4.73 32.70 -12.73
CA GLU A 527 5.13 32.25 -14.06
C GLU A 527 4.35 31.05 -14.57
N ARG A 528 3.93 30.15 -13.66
CA ARG A 528 3.10 28.99 -14.01
C ARG A 528 1.64 29.34 -14.33
N LYS A 529 1.19 30.53 -13.94
CA LYS A 529 -0.16 31.04 -14.24
C LYS A 529 -0.25 31.68 -15.63
N LYS A 530 0.88 31.96 -16.26
CA LYS A 530 1.00 32.45 -17.64
C LYS A 530 1.13 31.28 -18.59
#